data_AF-A0A183Q7K8-F1
#
_entry.id   AF-A0A183Q7K8-F1
#
_cell.length_a   1.000
_cell.length_b   1.000
_cell.length_c   1.000
_cell.angle_alpha   90.00
_cell.angle_beta   90.00
_cell.angle_gamma   90.00
#
_symmetry.space_group_name_H-M   'P 1'
#
loop_
_entity.id
_entity.type
_entity.pdbx_description
1 polymer ?
#
loop_
_entity_poly.entity_id
_entity_poly.type
_entity_poly.pdbx_seq_one_letter_code
_entity_poly.pdbx_strand_id
1 'polypeptide(L)'
;MRCLKQNVFPKSLMVKSPDNSIRSIKAAISATRTFIRKRIRKATMNLEALRSRVCNIDDILSVIALNEIRSDIIEFLKHREQFYYQSSKQRQARKFEKLLKHSSNNKVQQTENRSNKHDMNKIIVNLSDRLLNPHEISLLKKGLNFNINRHKLTPFNVIPTLEPALNILPNDTANELRNKIMNTLLHQKPHNPNINKNEYYALKQLREDKTIIITRADKGNTTVIMNKKEYEKKAKEHLQEGPYEQIKEAKSRTTFNKFKAETGKHLQSLKAKLGSSLWFVLCPKSCNPCRFYGLPKIHKNNTPLRPVVDYTNSPTYNLA
;
A
#
# COMPACT_ATOMS: atom_id res chain seq x y z
N MET A 1 15.50 -27.84 -13.22
CA MET A 1 16.47 -28.15 -14.30
C MET A 1 16.76 -26.97 -15.23
N ARG A 2 15.76 -26.32 -15.86
CA ARG A 2 15.98 -25.19 -16.81
C ARG A 2 16.84 -24.02 -16.26
N CYS A 3 16.60 -23.61 -15.01
CA CYS A 3 17.40 -22.59 -14.30
C CYS A 3 18.91 -22.90 -14.22
N LEU A 4 19.27 -24.17 -13.98
CA LEU A 4 20.69 -24.58 -13.89
C LEU A 4 21.35 -24.62 -15.28
N LYS A 5 20.64 -25.09 -16.31
CA LYS A 5 21.15 -25.13 -17.69
C LYS A 5 21.42 -23.73 -18.26
N GLN A 6 20.55 -22.77 -17.96
CA GLN A 6 20.63 -21.41 -18.50
C GLN A 6 21.34 -20.42 -17.54
N ASN A 7 21.91 -20.88 -16.43
CA ASN A 7 22.53 -20.04 -15.38
C ASN A 7 21.64 -18.86 -14.92
N VAL A 8 20.32 -19.09 -14.82
CA VAL A 8 19.36 -18.09 -14.34
C VAL A 8 18.72 -18.58 -13.04
N PHE A 9 18.81 -17.76 -12.00
CA PHE A 9 18.45 -18.17 -10.64
C PHE A 9 17.28 -17.35 -10.07
N PRO A 10 16.30 -18.00 -9.41
CA PRO A 10 15.25 -17.28 -8.69
C PRO A 10 15.84 -16.44 -7.54
N LYS A 11 15.35 -15.20 -7.36
CA LYS A 11 15.81 -14.29 -6.29
C LYS A 11 15.78 -14.91 -4.89
N SER A 12 14.78 -15.76 -4.61
CA SER A 12 14.61 -16.42 -3.31
C SER A 12 15.70 -17.44 -2.97
N LEU A 13 16.51 -17.86 -3.94
CA LEU A 13 17.60 -18.84 -3.75
C LEU A 13 18.97 -18.25 -4.08
N MET A 14 19.00 -16.95 -4.42
CA MET A 14 20.21 -16.26 -4.85
C MET A 14 20.94 -15.71 -3.63
N VAL A 15 22.21 -16.12 -3.48
CA VAL A 15 23.11 -15.61 -2.45
C VAL A 15 23.82 -14.38 -3.00
N LYS A 16 23.86 -13.29 -2.23
CA LYS A 16 24.60 -12.08 -2.59
C LYS A 16 26.02 -12.17 -2.03
N SER A 17 27.01 -11.71 -2.79
CA SER A 17 28.36 -11.55 -2.26
C SER A 17 28.41 -10.38 -1.28
N PRO A 18 29.24 -10.46 -0.22
CA PRO A 18 29.43 -9.36 0.72
C PRO A 18 30.19 -8.17 0.10
N ASP A 19 31.02 -8.45 -0.90
CA ASP A 19 31.86 -7.49 -1.62
C ASP A 19 31.89 -7.80 -3.13
N ASN A 20 32.53 -6.91 -3.89
CA ASN A 20 32.66 -7.01 -5.34
C ASN A 20 33.87 -7.84 -5.80
N SER A 21 34.58 -8.52 -4.89
CA SER A 21 35.72 -9.35 -5.30
C SER A 21 35.28 -10.56 -6.13
N ILE A 22 36.11 -10.92 -7.12
CA ILE A 22 35.86 -12.05 -8.02
C ILE A 22 35.70 -13.36 -7.23
N ARG A 23 36.47 -13.54 -6.16
CA ARG A 23 36.42 -14.73 -5.29
C ARG A 23 35.08 -14.82 -4.56
N SER A 24 34.60 -13.73 -3.97
CA SER A 24 33.31 -13.68 -3.29
C SER A 24 32.12 -13.86 -4.22
N ILE A 25 32.18 -13.28 -5.42
CA ILE A 25 31.14 -13.47 -6.45
C ILE A 25 31.07 -14.94 -6.88
N LYS A 26 32.23 -15.58 -7.14
CA LYS A 26 32.29 -17.01 -7.47
C LYS A 26 31.74 -17.89 -6.35
N ALA A 27 32.08 -17.59 -5.09
CA ALA A 27 31.56 -18.31 -3.92
C ALA A 27 30.02 -18.18 -3.81
N ALA A 28 29.48 -16.97 -3.98
CA ALA A 28 28.04 -16.71 -3.94
C ALA A 28 27.28 -17.44 -5.06
N ILE A 29 27.82 -17.49 -6.27
CA ILE A 29 27.24 -18.25 -7.40
C ILE A 29 27.28 -19.75 -7.12
N SER A 30 28.39 -20.26 -6.55
CA SER A 30 28.51 -21.66 -6.18
C SER A 30 27.46 -22.07 -5.13
N ALA A 31 27.31 -21.27 -4.07
CA ALA A 31 26.29 -21.48 -3.03
C ALA A 31 24.86 -21.46 -3.62
N THR A 32 24.57 -20.50 -4.50
CA THR A 32 23.29 -20.40 -5.21
C THR A 32 22.98 -21.68 -6.01
N ARG A 33 23.96 -22.21 -6.74
CA ARG A 33 23.80 -23.47 -7.49
C ARG A 33 23.55 -24.66 -6.57
N THR A 34 24.25 -24.73 -5.44
CA THR A 34 24.07 -25.79 -4.43
C THR A 34 22.67 -25.78 -3.83
N PHE A 35 22.13 -24.61 -3.47
CA PHE A 35 20.76 -24.50 -2.96
C PHE A 35 19.70 -24.92 -3.97
N ILE A 36 19.89 -24.59 -5.26
CA ILE A 36 18.98 -25.04 -6.31
C ILE A 36 19.03 -26.57 -6.46
N ARG A 37 20.22 -27.17 -6.46
CA ARG A 37 20.38 -28.63 -6.51
C ARG A 37 19.70 -29.32 -5.32
N LYS A 38 19.89 -28.79 -4.10
CA LYS A 38 19.23 -29.31 -2.90
C LYS A 38 17.70 -29.18 -2.96
N ARG A 39 17.18 -28.05 -3.46
CA ARG A 39 15.74 -27.87 -3.64
C ARG A 39 15.16 -28.84 -4.67
N ILE A 40 15.88 -29.09 -5.77
CA ILE A 40 15.47 -30.09 -6.77
C ILE A 40 15.43 -31.48 -6.11
N ARG A 41 16.47 -31.87 -5.37
CA ARG A 41 16.51 -33.16 -4.68
C ARG A 41 15.39 -33.33 -3.66
N LYS A 42 15.10 -32.30 -2.86
CA LYS A 42 13.96 -32.35 -1.92
C LYS A 42 12.62 -32.52 -2.66
N ALA A 43 12.45 -31.82 -3.78
CA ALA A 43 11.24 -31.95 -4.59
C ALA A 43 11.10 -33.34 -5.25
N THR A 44 12.20 -33.95 -5.70
CA THR A 44 12.17 -35.31 -6.29
C THR A 44 11.87 -36.36 -5.23
N MET A 45 12.48 -36.28 -4.04
CA MET A 45 12.18 -37.20 -2.94
C MET A 45 10.72 -37.10 -2.49
N ASN A 46 10.17 -35.89 -2.38
CA ASN A 46 8.76 -35.71 -2.05
C ASN A 46 7.83 -36.30 -3.13
N LEU A 47 8.22 -36.18 -4.40
CA LEU A 47 7.45 -36.72 -5.52
C LEU A 47 7.46 -38.25 -5.50
N GLU A 48 8.62 -38.87 -5.24
CA GLU A 48 8.74 -40.33 -5.06
C GLU A 48 7.88 -40.82 -3.90
N ALA A 49 7.95 -40.16 -2.73
CA ALA A 49 7.12 -40.51 -1.57
C ALA A 49 5.61 -40.40 -1.87
N LEU A 50 5.19 -39.38 -2.62
CA LEU A 50 3.80 -39.23 -3.04
C LEU A 50 3.39 -40.32 -4.03
N ARG A 51 4.26 -40.72 -4.96
CA ARG A 51 4.00 -41.84 -5.88
C ARG A 51 3.79 -43.14 -5.12
N SER A 52 4.66 -43.45 -4.16
CA SER A 52 4.50 -44.65 -3.32
C SER A 52 3.17 -44.64 -2.56
N ARG A 53 2.77 -43.49 -2.02
CA ARG A 53 1.46 -43.35 -1.34
C ARG A 53 0.29 -43.57 -2.29
N VAL A 54 0.38 -43.07 -3.52
CA VAL A 54 -0.67 -43.28 -4.53
C VAL A 54 -0.75 -44.75 -4.90
N CYS A 55 0.38 -45.44 -5.10
CA CYS A 55 0.38 -46.89 -5.35
C CYS A 55 -0.29 -47.66 -4.20
N ASN A 56 0.09 -47.39 -2.95
CA ASN A 56 -0.53 -48.04 -1.80
C ASN A 56 -2.05 -47.83 -1.72
N ILE A 57 -2.53 -46.63 -2.07
CA ILE A 57 -3.97 -46.34 -2.10
C ILE A 57 -4.64 -47.08 -3.26
N ASP A 58 -4.01 -47.16 -4.43
CA ASP A 58 -4.53 -47.93 -5.56
C ASP A 58 -4.60 -49.44 -5.26
N ASP A 59 -3.60 -49.98 -4.55
CA ASP A 59 -3.60 -51.37 -4.07
C ASP A 59 -4.76 -51.62 -3.10
N ILE A 60 -5.02 -50.71 -2.17
CA ILE A 60 -6.18 -50.82 -1.25
C ILE A 60 -7.50 -50.73 -2.03
N LEU A 61 -7.60 -49.80 -2.97
CA LEU A 61 -8.79 -49.64 -3.81
C LEU A 61 -9.04 -50.86 -4.70
N SER A 62 -7.98 -51.59 -5.09
CA SER A 62 -8.09 -52.83 -5.86
C SER A 62 -8.80 -53.96 -5.12
N VAL A 63 -8.75 -53.96 -3.78
CA VAL A 63 -9.37 -54.99 -2.92
C VAL A 63 -10.81 -54.63 -2.57
N ILE A 64 -11.15 -53.34 -2.53
CA ILE A 64 -12.43 -52.85 -1.98
C ILE A 64 -13.46 -52.52 -3.07
N ALA A 65 -13.03 -52.06 -4.25
CA ALA A 65 -13.94 -51.52 -5.27
C ALA A 65 -14.17 -52.50 -6.43
N LEU A 66 -15.42 -52.56 -6.91
CA LEU A 66 -15.80 -53.24 -8.17
C LEU A 66 -15.05 -52.59 -9.36
N ASN A 67 -14.62 -53.42 -10.31
CA ASN A 67 -13.73 -53.02 -11.42
C ASN A 67 -14.28 -51.84 -12.26
N GLU A 68 -15.59 -51.77 -12.47
CA GLU A 68 -16.25 -50.70 -13.24
C GLU A 68 -16.12 -49.33 -12.54
N ILE A 69 -16.47 -49.27 -11.26
CA ILE A 69 -16.37 -48.04 -10.44
C ILE A 69 -14.92 -47.59 -10.30
N ARG A 70 -13.99 -48.54 -10.19
CA ARG A 70 -12.55 -48.25 -10.13
C ARG A 70 -12.05 -47.61 -11.43
N SER A 71 -12.52 -48.08 -12.58
CA SER A 71 -12.13 -47.50 -13.89
C SER A 71 -12.54 -46.03 -13.99
N ASP A 72 -13.78 -45.72 -13.62
CA ASP A 72 -14.32 -44.34 -13.67
C ASP A 72 -13.56 -43.40 -12.72
N ILE A 73 -13.24 -43.87 -11.50
CA ILE A 73 -12.45 -43.09 -10.53
C ILE A 73 -11.04 -42.83 -11.07
N ILE A 74 -10.37 -43.83 -11.64
CA ILE A 74 -9.03 -43.67 -12.22
C ILE A 74 -9.06 -42.70 -13.40
N GLU A 75 -10.06 -42.77 -14.27
CA GLU A 75 -10.22 -41.87 -15.40
C GLU A 75 -10.43 -40.42 -14.94
N PHE A 76 -11.33 -40.20 -13.98
CA PHE A 76 -11.55 -38.89 -13.38
C PHE A 76 -10.27 -38.30 -12.76
N LEU A 77 -9.52 -39.12 -12.02
CA LEU A 77 -8.26 -38.68 -11.40
C LEU A 77 -7.19 -38.37 -12.44
N LYS A 78 -7.06 -39.17 -13.50
CA LYS A 78 -6.15 -38.91 -14.63
C LYS A 78 -6.48 -37.59 -15.32
N HIS A 79 -7.77 -37.30 -15.56
CA HIS A 79 -8.18 -36.04 -16.17
C HIS A 79 -7.82 -34.83 -15.29
N ARG A 80 -8.04 -34.92 -13.97
CA ARG A 80 -7.64 -33.86 -13.03
C ARG A 80 -6.13 -33.70 -12.93
N GLU A 81 -5.38 -34.81 -12.90
CA GLU A 81 -3.92 -34.79 -12.89
C GLU A 81 -3.39 -34.04 -14.12
N GLN A 82 -3.90 -34.36 -15.30
CA GLN A 82 -3.53 -33.68 -16.55
C GLN A 82 -3.83 -32.17 -16.50
N PHE A 83 -5.01 -31.78 -16.03
CA PHE A 83 -5.39 -30.37 -15.90
C PHE A 83 -4.43 -29.60 -14.97
N TYR A 84 -4.16 -30.14 -13.78
CA TYR A 84 -3.24 -29.50 -12.82
C TYR A 84 -1.80 -29.50 -13.33
N TYR A 85 -1.37 -30.57 -13.98
CA TYR A 85 -0.05 -30.66 -14.60
C TYR A 85 0.13 -29.58 -15.68
N GLN A 86 -0.82 -29.44 -16.61
CA GLN A 86 -0.77 -28.43 -17.67
C GLN A 86 -0.78 -27.01 -17.09
N SER A 87 -1.69 -26.72 -16.15
CA SER A 87 -1.79 -25.42 -15.49
C SER A 87 -0.51 -25.05 -14.73
N SER A 88 0.07 -26.00 -13.99
CA SER A 88 1.32 -25.80 -13.26
C SER A 88 2.50 -25.64 -14.21
N LYS A 89 2.59 -26.45 -15.27
CA LYS A 89 3.61 -26.36 -16.32
C LYS A 89 3.60 -24.99 -16.99
N GLN A 90 2.45 -24.49 -17.41
CA GLN A 90 2.31 -23.16 -18.01
C GLN A 90 2.72 -22.06 -17.02
N ARG A 91 2.29 -22.15 -15.76
CA ARG A 91 2.66 -21.18 -14.72
C ARG A 91 4.17 -21.12 -14.51
N GLN A 92 4.84 -22.28 -14.43
CA GLN A 92 6.29 -22.35 -14.27
C GLN A 92 7.04 -21.91 -15.53
N ALA A 93 6.52 -22.19 -16.73
CA ALA A 93 7.07 -21.70 -17.99
C ALA A 93 7.05 -20.16 -18.04
N ARG A 94 5.90 -19.53 -17.77
CA ARG A 94 5.77 -18.07 -17.70
C ARG A 94 6.69 -17.46 -16.64
N LYS A 95 6.84 -18.13 -15.48
CA LYS A 95 7.75 -17.68 -14.42
C LYS A 95 9.21 -17.74 -14.88
N PHE A 96 9.59 -18.79 -15.60
CA PHE A 96 10.93 -18.95 -16.15
C PHE A 96 11.23 -17.91 -17.25
N GLU A 97 10.29 -17.64 -18.15
CA GLU A 97 10.41 -16.59 -19.18
C GLU A 97 10.59 -15.19 -18.56
N LYS A 98 9.84 -14.87 -17.50
CA LYS A 98 10.03 -13.63 -16.75
C LYS A 98 11.45 -13.54 -16.16
N LEU A 99 11.97 -14.65 -15.62
CA LEU A 99 13.33 -14.70 -15.10
C LEU A 99 14.39 -14.47 -16.20
N LEU A 100 14.18 -15.04 -17.40
CA LEU A 100 15.06 -14.81 -18.54
C LEU A 100 15.06 -13.33 -18.96
N LYS A 101 13.88 -12.71 -19.12
CA LYS A 101 13.78 -11.28 -19.47
C LYS A 101 14.52 -10.36 -18.48
N HIS A 102 14.38 -10.62 -17.19
CA HIS A 102 15.11 -9.85 -16.17
C HIS A 102 16.63 -10.12 -16.17
N SER A 103 17.05 -11.34 -16.50
CA SER A 103 18.48 -11.68 -16.60
C SER A 103 19.14 -11.05 -17.84
N SER A 104 18.44 -10.95 -18.96
CA SER A 104 18.94 -10.32 -20.19
C SER A 104 19.07 -8.80 -20.03
N ASN A 105 18.09 -8.15 -19.39
CA ASN A 105 18.18 -6.70 -19.10
C ASN A 105 19.34 -6.36 -18.15
N ASN A 106 19.70 -7.24 -17.22
CA ASN A 106 20.83 -7.03 -16.32
C ASN A 106 22.21 -7.14 -17.01
N LYS A 107 22.34 -7.85 -18.13
CA LYS A 107 23.61 -7.91 -18.89
C LYS A 107 23.86 -6.65 -19.73
N VAL A 108 22.79 -6.02 -20.22
CA VAL A 108 22.87 -4.74 -20.97
C VAL A 108 23.10 -3.55 -20.02
N GLN A 109 22.71 -3.67 -18.74
CA GLN A 109 22.83 -2.60 -17.74
C GLN A 109 24.20 -2.49 -17.05
N GLN A 110 25.22 -3.28 -17.42
CA GLN A 110 26.55 -3.13 -16.80
C GLN A 110 27.39 -2.01 -17.42
N THR A 111 26.99 -1.44 -18.55
CA THR A 111 27.68 -0.30 -19.20
C THR A 111 26.99 1.05 -19.03
N GLU A 112 25.80 1.13 -18.44
CA GLU A 112 25.17 2.41 -18.14
C GLU A 112 24.86 2.56 -16.66
N ASN A 113 25.47 3.59 -16.09
CA ASN A 113 25.32 4.10 -14.73
C ASN A 113 23.96 3.81 -14.09
N ARG A 114 24.05 3.32 -12.83
CA ARG A 114 22.97 3.20 -11.86
C ARG A 114 22.15 4.49 -11.78
N SER A 115 21.08 4.56 -12.56
CA SER A 115 19.88 5.28 -12.19
C SER A 115 18.75 4.26 -12.17
N ASN A 116 18.10 4.12 -11.01
CA ASN A 116 16.84 3.39 -10.90
C ASN A 116 15.82 4.06 -11.83
N LYS A 117 15.78 3.67 -13.10
CA LYS A 117 14.59 3.84 -13.93
C LYS A 117 13.57 2.79 -13.46
N HIS A 118 13.02 3.01 -12.26
CA HIS A 118 11.58 2.82 -12.13
C HIS A 118 10.95 3.63 -13.26
N ASP A 119 9.95 3.08 -13.91
CA ASP A 119 9.23 3.74 -14.99
C ASP A 119 8.69 5.08 -14.46
N MET A 120 9.48 6.15 -14.57
CA MET A 120 9.24 7.45 -13.90
C MET A 120 7.99 8.13 -14.45
N ASN A 121 7.57 7.71 -15.64
CA ASN A 121 6.33 8.09 -16.30
C ASN A 121 5.10 7.41 -15.68
N LYS A 122 5.28 6.48 -14.73
CA LYS A 122 4.18 5.77 -14.05
C LYS A 122 3.87 6.31 -12.66
N ILE A 123 4.73 7.17 -12.11
CA ILE A 123 4.55 7.75 -10.76
C ILE A 123 3.61 8.96 -10.81
N ILE A 124 3.62 9.73 -11.89
CA ILE A 124 2.70 10.84 -12.11
C ILE A 124 1.90 10.61 -13.38
N VAL A 125 0.59 10.81 -13.31
CA VAL A 125 -0.29 10.91 -14.48
C VAL A 125 -0.97 12.26 -14.45
N ASN A 126 -0.68 13.11 -15.44
CA ASN A 126 -1.37 14.38 -15.62
C ASN A 126 -2.54 14.19 -16.60
N LEU A 127 -3.76 14.34 -16.12
CA LEU A 127 -5.02 14.35 -16.88
C LEU A 127 -5.65 15.74 -16.90
N SER A 128 -4.99 16.75 -16.33
CA SER A 128 -5.45 18.13 -16.36
C SER A 128 -4.92 18.86 -17.58
N ASP A 129 -5.56 19.97 -17.94
CA ASP A 129 -5.12 20.83 -19.05
C ASP A 129 -3.89 21.69 -18.67
N ARG A 130 -3.52 21.68 -17.39
CA ARG A 130 -2.42 22.48 -16.85
C ARG A 130 -1.08 21.84 -17.19
N LEU A 131 -0.19 22.65 -17.77
CA LEU A 131 1.21 22.28 -17.96
C LEU A 131 1.96 22.36 -16.63
N LEU A 132 2.72 21.32 -16.32
CA LEU A 132 3.51 21.25 -15.08
C LEU A 132 4.93 21.70 -15.35
N ASN A 133 5.47 22.54 -14.46
CA ASN A 133 6.87 22.93 -14.47
C ASN A 133 7.76 21.72 -14.10
N PRO A 134 8.98 21.59 -14.67
CA PRO A 134 9.98 20.62 -14.22
C PRO A 134 10.14 20.48 -12.68
N HIS A 135 10.06 21.58 -11.93
CA HIS A 135 10.14 21.56 -10.47
C HIS A 135 8.90 20.95 -9.81
N GLU A 136 7.70 21.19 -10.35
CA GLU A 136 6.45 20.56 -9.90
C GLU A 136 6.48 19.05 -10.19
N ILE A 137 6.96 18.67 -11.37
CA ILE A 137 7.13 17.26 -11.74
C ILE A 137 8.13 16.58 -10.78
N SER A 138 9.25 17.22 -10.48
CA SER A 138 10.25 16.71 -9.52
C SER A 138 9.64 16.51 -8.13
N LEU A 139 8.88 17.50 -7.66
CA LEU A 139 8.20 17.45 -6.38
C LEU A 139 7.17 16.31 -6.32
N LEU A 140 6.27 16.24 -7.31
CA LEU A 140 5.19 15.25 -7.36
C LEU A 140 5.72 13.82 -7.56
N LYS A 141 6.92 13.66 -8.16
CA LYS A 141 7.61 12.38 -8.33
C LYS A 141 8.07 11.79 -7.00
N LYS A 142 8.27 12.62 -5.97
CA LYS A 142 8.57 12.13 -4.62
C LYS A 142 7.36 11.38 -4.01
N GLY A 143 6.15 11.67 -4.50
CA GLY A 143 4.91 10.99 -4.15
C GLY A 143 4.22 11.56 -2.91
N LEU A 144 2.93 11.22 -2.76
CA LEU A 144 2.07 11.74 -1.68
C LEU A 144 2.36 11.14 -0.29
N ASN A 145 3.35 10.26 -0.17
CA ASN A 145 3.86 9.72 1.11
C ASN A 145 5.23 10.33 1.48
N PHE A 146 5.73 11.28 0.68
CA PHE A 146 6.98 11.95 0.96
C PHE A 146 6.84 12.91 2.14
N ASN A 147 7.60 12.66 3.21
CA ASN A 147 7.62 13.53 4.38
C ASN A 147 8.67 14.64 4.18
N ILE A 148 8.21 15.89 4.18
CA ILE A 148 9.10 17.05 4.14
C ILE A 148 9.73 17.23 5.53
N ASN A 149 11.06 17.36 5.58
CA ASN A 149 11.76 17.63 6.84
C ASN A 149 11.36 19.00 7.37
N ARG A 150 11.01 19.08 8.66
CA ARG A 150 10.71 20.36 9.31
C ARG A 150 12.01 21.16 9.48
N HIS A 151 11.94 22.46 9.25
CA HIS A 151 13.02 23.38 9.61
C HIS A 151 13.24 23.35 11.14
N LYS A 152 14.43 23.79 11.58
CA LYS A 152 14.73 23.97 13.00
C LYS A 152 13.63 24.82 13.65
N LEU A 153 13.17 24.40 14.82
CA LEU A 153 12.15 25.15 15.56
C LEU A 153 12.84 26.36 16.18
N THR A 154 12.31 27.55 15.90
CA THR A 154 12.75 28.77 16.58
C THR A 154 11.98 28.93 17.89
N PRO A 155 12.57 29.59 18.91
CA PRO A 155 11.85 29.94 20.13
C PRO A 155 10.53 30.68 19.84
N PHE A 156 10.52 31.55 18.83
CA PHE A 156 9.31 32.26 18.36
C PHE A 156 8.17 31.34 17.91
N ASN A 157 8.46 30.15 17.38
CA ASN A 157 7.42 29.19 16.98
C ASN A 157 6.88 28.40 18.18
N VAL A 158 7.69 28.25 19.23
CA VAL A 158 7.42 27.33 20.34
C VAL A 158 6.78 28.06 21.51
N ILE A 159 7.31 29.23 21.89
CA ILE A 159 6.87 30.02 23.05
C ILE A 159 5.37 30.35 23.00
N PRO A 160 4.78 30.83 21.89
CA PRO A 160 3.36 31.20 21.87
C PRO A 160 2.42 30.03 22.16
N THR A 161 2.87 28.80 21.87
CA THR A 161 2.06 27.59 22.09
C THR A 161 2.25 27.04 23.51
N LEU A 162 3.46 27.14 24.06
CA LEU A 162 3.81 26.53 25.34
C LEU A 162 3.58 27.46 26.54
N GLU A 163 3.85 28.76 26.41
CA GLU A 163 3.76 29.69 27.53
C GLU A 163 2.36 29.75 28.18
N PRO A 164 1.25 29.74 27.42
CA PRO A 164 -0.08 29.68 28.02
C PRO A 164 -0.32 28.39 28.81
N ALA A 165 0.26 27.26 28.38
CA ALA A 165 0.15 25.98 29.08
C ALA A 165 1.03 25.93 30.33
N LEU A 166 2.20 26.58 30.30
CA LEU A 166 3.12 26.66 31.43
C LEU A 166 2.59 27.55 32.56
N ASN A 167 1.78 28.57 32.24
CA ASN A 167 1.14 29.43 33.25
C ASN A 167 0.12 28.72 34.15
N ILE A 168 -0.32 27.52 33.78
CA ILE A 168 -1.23 26.70 34.59
C ILE A 168 -0.45 25.91 35.66
N LEU A 169 0.86 25.74 35.47
CA LEU A 169 1.72 24.93 36.34
C LEU A 169 2.39 25.78 37.43
N PRO A 170 2.79 25.17 38.57
CA PRO A 170 3.60 25.84 39.58
C PRO A 170 4.91 26.41 38.99
N ASN A 171 5.31 27.60 39.46
CA ASN A 171 6.45 28.35 38.91
C ASN A 171 7.75 27.53 38.79
N ASP A 172 8.06 26.71 39.79
CA ASP A 172 9.28 25.88 39.80
C ASP A 172 9.26 24.85 38.67
N THR A 173 8.14 24.12 38.53
CA THR A 173 7.94 23.13 37.47
C THR A 173 7.90 23.76 36.08
N ALA A 174 7.31 24.96 35.96
CA ALA A 174 7.28 25.72 34.73
C ALA A 174 8.70 26.15 34.32
N ASN A 175 9.51 26.63 35.26
CA ASN A 175 10.90 27.02 35.02
C ASN A 175 11.79 25.83 34.63
N GLU A 176 11.63 24.68 35.27
CA GLU A 176 12.32 23.45 34.84
C GLU A 176 11.95 23.04 33.41
N LEU A 177 10.67 23.11 33.06
CA LEU A 177 10.21 22.83 31.70
C LEU A 177 10.78 23.83 30.70
N ARG A 178 10.75 25.14 31.00
CA ARG A 178 11.38 26.18 30.17
C ARG A 178 12.85 25.85 29.89
N ASN A 179 13.61 25.48 30.92
CA ASN A 179 15.01 25.10 30.78
C ASN A 179 15.20 23.84 29.93
N LYS A 180 14.40 22.80 30.14
CA LYS A 180 14.45 21.57 29.31
C LYS A 180 14.09 21.85 27.85
N ILE A 181 13.07 22.67 27.60
CA ILE A 181 12.65 23.07 26.26
C ILE A 181 13.77 23.87 25.58
N MET A 182 14.34 24.85 26.27
CA MET A 182 15.42 25.67 25.72
C MET A 182 16.66 24.82 25.42
N ASN A 183 17.02 23.92 26.33
CA ASN A 183 18.13 23.00 26.12
C ASN A 183 17.88 22.08 24.91
N THR A 184 16.64 21.60 24.74
CA THR A 184 16.24 20.79 23.58
C THR A 184 16.29 21.60 22.28
N LEU A 185 15.91 22.88 22.31
CA LEU A 185 15.96 23.80 21.16
C LEU A 185 17.41 24.11 20.73
N LEU A 186 18.31 24.30 21.69
CA LEU A 186 19.73 24.56 21.45
C LEU A 186 20.44 23.35 20.82
N HIS A 187 20.12 22.14 21.30
CA HIS A 187 20.75 20.90 20.84
C HIS A 187 20.04 20.23 19.66
N GLN A 188 19.17 20.95 18.95
CA GLN A 188 18.49 20.41 17.76
C GLN A 188 19.49 20.06 16.67
N LYS A 189 19.47 18.78 16.25
CA LYS A 189 20.28 18.32 15.13
C LYS A 189 19.89 19.09 13.86
N PRO A 190 20.87 19.66 13.13
CA PRO A 190 20.58 20.27 11.83
C PRO A 190 20.07 19.18 10.89
N HIS A 191 18.86 19.36 10.38
CA HIS A 191 18.33 18.47 9.35
C HIS A 191 18.59 19.08 7.98
N ASN A 192 19.23 18.31 7.10
CA ASN A 192 19.37 18.74 5.71
C ASN A 192 17.97 18.76 5.07
N PRO A 193 17.61 19.86 4.37
CA PRO A 193 16.33 19.94 3.67
C PRO A 193 16.30 18.88 2.56
N ASN A 194 15.20 18.12 2.48
CA ASN A 194 14.99 17.08 1.46
C ASN A 194 14.18 17.60 0.24
N ILE A 195 13.91 18.90 0.22
CA ILE A 195 13.23 19.66 -0.82
C ILE A 195 14.06 20.92 -1.13
N ASN A 196 14.21 21.27 -2.40
CA ASN A 196 14.92 22.49 -2.79
C ASN A 196 13.99 23.72 -2.77
N LYS A 197 14.55 24.94 -2.83
CA LYS A 197 13.76 26.20 -2.79
C LYS A 197 12.72 26.28 -3.92
N ASN A 198 13.06 25.81 -5.11
CA ASN A 198 12.17 25.85 -6.28
C ASN A 198 11.02 24.85 -6.16
N GLU A 199 11.27 23.65 -5.61
CA GLU A 199 10.27 22.65 -5.28
C GLU A 199 9.34 23.16 -4.18
N TYR A 200 9.85 23.92 -3.21
CA TYR A 200 9.02 24.56 -2.18
C TYR A 200 8.10 25.64 -2.76
N TYR A 201 8.62 26.46 -3.68
CA TYR A 201 7.81 27.44 -4.41
C TYR A 201 6.76 26.78 -5.30
N ALA A 202 7.13 25.69 -5.99
CA ALA A 202 6.22 24.84 -6.74
C ALA A 202 5.10 24.26 -5.86
N LEU A 203 5.41 23.78 -4.64
CA LEU A 203 4.41 23.30 -3.69
C LEU A 203 3.40 24.40 -3.33
N LYS A 204 3.87 25.63 -3.11
CA LYS A 204 3.01 26.77 -2.80
C LYS A 204 2.08 27.11 -3.98
N GLN A 205 2.62 27.16 -5.20
CA GLN A 205 1.82 27.38 -6.41
C GLN A 205 0.75 26.31 -6.62
N LEU A 206 1.13 25.03 -6.51
CA LEU A 206 0.18 23.91 -6.65
C LEU A 206 -0.92 23.94 -5.59
N ARG A 207 -0.63 24.48 -4.39
CA ARG A 207 -1.62 24.64 -3.31
C ARG A 207 -2.57 25.81 -3.57
N GLU A 208 -2.09 26.88 -4.21
CA GLU A 208 -2.90 28.06 -4.55
C GLU A 208 -3.81 27.81 -5.75
N ASP A 209 -3.40 26.94 -6.67
CA ASP A 209 -4.18 26.57 -7.84
C ASP A 209 -5.41 25.72 -7.47
N LYS A 210 -6.58 26.36 -7.50
CA LYS A 210 -7.88 25.72 -7.23
C LYS A 210 -8.50 25.07 -8.46
N THR A 211 -7.88 25.15 -9.64
CA THR A 211 -8.44 24.62 -10.89
C THR A 211 -8.17 23.12 -11.06
N ILE A 212 -7.13 22.62 -10.39
CA ILE A 212 -6.71 21.22 -10.42
C ILE A 212 -7.01 20.51 -9.10
N ILE A 213 -7.05 19.18 -9.16
CA ILE A 213 -7.06 18.31 -7.99
C ILE A 213 -5.90 17.31 -8.09
N ILE A 214 -5.14 17.16 -7.01
CA ILE A 214 -4.01 16.24 -6.91
C ILE A 214 -4.41 15.15 -5.92
N THR A 215 -4.52 13.91 -6.39
CA THR A 215 -4.99 12.77 -5.59
C THR A 215 -4.21 11.50 -5.90
N ARG A 216 -4.39 10.45 -5.09
CA ARG A 216 -3.81 9.12 -5.35
C ARG A 216 -4.67 8.35 -6.34
N ALA A 217 -4.03 7.57 -7.20
CA ALA A 217 -4.72 6.59 -8.03
C ALA A 217 -5.40 5.50 -7.18
N ASP A 218 -6.42 4.86 -7.74
CA ASP A 218 -7.11 3.71 -7.14
C ASP A 218 -6.17 2.53 -6.86
N LYS A 219 -5.19 2.31 -7.75
CA LYS A 219 -4.21 1.23 -7.67
C LYS A 219 -2.81 1.78 -7.82
N GLY A 220 -1.92 1.31 -6.95
CA GLY A 220 -0.52 1.72 -6.92
C GLY A 220 -0.28 3.04 -6.19
N ASN A 221 0.98 3.46 -6.14
CA ASN A 221 1.40 4.71 -5.51
C ASN A 221 1.63 5.81 -6.55
N THR A 222 0.65 5.99 -7.44
CA THR A 222 0.69 6.97 -8.53
C THR A 222 -0.08 8.23 -8.12
N THR A 223 0.54 9.38 -8.29
CA THR A 223 -0.08 10.69 -8.13
C THR A 223 -0.82 11.06 -9.42
N VAL A 224 -2.10 11.37 -9.32
CA VAL A 224 -2.95 11.75 -10.46
C VAL A 224 -3.35 13.21 -10.29
N ILE A 225 -3.22 13.97 -11.38
CA ILE A 225 -3.59 15.38 -11.44
C ILE A 225 -4.76 15.46 -12.43
N MET A 226 -5.88 16.02 -12.02
CA MET A 226 -7.07 16.15 -12.85
C MET A 226 -7.63 17.57 -12.78
N ASN A 227 -8.39 17.95 -13.78
CA ASN A 227 -9.22 19.15 -13.71
C ASN A 227 -10.26 19.00 -12.60
N LYS A 228 -10.35 19.99 -11.71
CA LYS A 228 -11.28 19.96 -10.58
C LYS A 228 -12.74 19.85 -11.04
N LYS A 229 -13.11 20.58 -12.10
CA LYS A 229 -14.46 20.53 -12.69
C LYS A 229 -14.84 19.12 -13.16
N GLU A 230 -13.93 18.43 -13.83
CA GLU A 230 -14.16 17.06 -14.32
C GLU A 230 -14.28 16.07 -13.15
N TYR A 231 -13.41 16.20 -12.15
CA TYR A 231 -13.47 15.39 -10.95
C TYR A 231 -14.78 15.59 -10.18
N GLU A 232 -15.20 16.84 -9.98
CA GLU A 232 -16.47 17.17 -9.31
C GLU A 232 -17.67 16.67 -10.10
N LYS A 233 -17.64 16.74 -11.44
CA LYS A 233 -18.69 16.17 -12.30
C LYS A 233 -18.82 14.67 -12.06
N LYS A 234 -17.72 13.91 -12.18
CA LYS A 234 -17.69 12.46 -11.94
C LYS A 234 -18.13 12.09 -10.51
N ALA A 235 -17.73 12.90 -9.53
CA ALA A 235 -18.15 12.72 -8.14
C ALA A 235 -19.67 12.92 -7.95
N LYS A 236 -20.24 13.95 -8.58
CA LYS A 236 -21.68 14.22 -8.53
C LYS A 236 -22.51 13.15 -9.23
N GLU A 237 -22.07 12.67 -10.39
CA GLU A 237 -22.68 11.54 -11.09
C GLU A 237 -22.77 10.31 -10.18
N HIS A 238 -21.67 9.97 -9.49
CA HIS A 238 -21.68 8.88 -8.50
C HIS A 238 -22.61 9.10 -7.31
N LEU A 239 -22.76 10.34 -6.85
CA LEU A 239 -23.67 10.67 -5.76
C LEU A 239 -25.15 10.60 -6.19
N GLN A 240 -25.45 10.89 -7.46
CA GLN A 240 -26.80 10.83 -8.01
C GLN A 240 -27.24 9.39 -8.32
N GLU A 241 -26.33 8.55 -8.82
CA GLU A 241 -26.62 7.13 -9.12
C GLU A 241 -26.59 6.23 -7.87
N GLY A 242 -25.87 6.65 -6.83
CA GLY A 242 -25.65 5.86 -5.62
C GLY A 242 -26.84 5.87 -4.64
N PRO A 243 -26.72 5.17 -3.50
CA PRO A 243 -27.76 5.10 -2.47
C PRO A 243 -27.83 6.38 -1.59
N TYR A 244 -27.47 7.53 -2.15
CA TYR A 244 -27.33 8.78 -1.40
C TYR A 244 -28.56 9.67 -1.60
N GLU A 245 -29.00 10.32 -0.53
CA GLU A 245 -30.07 11.32 -0.59
C GLU A 245 -29.52 12.71 -0.25
N GLN A 246 -29.93 13.72 -1.04
CA GLN A 246 -29.51 15.09 -0.79
C GLN A 246 -30.27 15.70 0.39
N ILE A 247 -29.54 16.01 1.46
CA ILE A 247 -30.09 16.73 2.62
C ILE A 247 -30.06 18.24 2.34
N LYS A 248 -31.18 18.92 2.60
CA LYS A 248 -31.26 20.39 2.54
C LYS A 248 -30.27 21.02 3.53
N GLU A 249 -29.49 22.00 3.08
CA GLU A 249 -28.44 22.64 3.88
C GLU A 249 -28.95 23.18 5.22
N ALA A 250 -30.11 23.84 5.23
CA ALA A 250 -30.77 24.34 6.44
C ALA A 250 -31.08 23.25 7.48
N LYS A 251 -31.28 22.00 7.05
CA LYS A 251 -31.58 20.86 7.95
C LYS A 251 -30.33 20.04 8.30
N SER A 252 -29.23 20.19 7.57
CA SER A 252 -28.01 19.38 7.71
C SER A 252 -27.57 19.24 9.17
N ARG A 253 -27.36 20.36 9.87
CA ARG A 253 -26.91 20.35 11.27
C ARG A 253 -27.89 19.63 12.21
N THR A 254 -29.19 19.87 12.03
CA THR A 254 -30.22 19.23 12.85
C THR A 254 -30.28 17.72 12.61
N THR A 255 -30.15 17.26 11.36
CA THR A 255 -30.14 15.84 11.02
C THR A 255 -28.93 15.13 11.64
N PHE A 256 -27.73 15.70 11.54
CA PHE A 256 -26.53 15.10 12.14
C PHE A 256 -26.57 15.11 13.68
N ASN A 257 -27.13 16.14 14.30
CA ASN A 257 -27.32 16.18 15.75
C ASN A 257 -28.33 15.11 16.21
N LYS A 258 -29.44 14.94 15.49
CA LYS A 258 -30.41 13.87 15.75
C LYS A 258 -29.75 12.50 15.61
N PHE A 259 -29.01 12.27 14.53
CA PHE A 259 -28.28 11.02 14.31
C PHE A 259 -27.31 10.73 15.45
N LYS A 260 -26.49 11.71 15.87
CA LYS A 260 -25.61 11.58 17.04
C LYS A 260 -26.39 11.23 18.31
N ALA A 261 -27.52 11.91 18.56
CA ALA A 261 -28.34 11.68 19.75
C ALA A 261 -28.94 10.27 19.74
N GLU A 262 -29.42 9.79 18.59
CA GLU A 262 -29.95 8.43 18.43
C GLU A 262 -28.86 7.37 18.64
N THR A 263 -27.68 7.55 18.04
CA THR A 263 -26.52 6.66 18.27
C THR A 263 -26.16 6.62 19.76
N GLY A 264 -26.12 7.78 20.41
CA GLY A 264 -25.85 7.90 21.84
C GLY A 264 -26.91 7.19 22.72
N LYS A 265 -28.20 7.35 22.39
CA LYS A 265 -29.31 6.67 23.09
C LYS A 265 -29.19 5.14 22.98
N HIS A 266 -28.91 4.62 21.79
CA HIS A 266 -28.73 3.18 21.60
C HIS A 266 -27.54 2.66 22.42
N LEU A 267 -26.39 3.33 22.36
CA LEU A 267 -25.21 2.95 23.15
C LEU A 267 -25.46 3.04 24.66
N GLN A 268 -26.24 4.03 25.11
CA GLN A 268 -26.62 4.15 26.52
C GLN A 268 -27.44 2.94 26.99
N SER A 269 -28.39 2.45 26.19
CA SER A 269 -29.17 1.25 26.51
C SER A 269 -28.30 -0.02 26.61
N LEU A 270 -27.19 -0.06 25.86
CA LEU A 270 -26.25 -1.17 25.85
C LEU A 270 -25.13 -1.04 26.89
N LYS A 271 -25.06 0.07 27.62
CA LYS A 271 -23.97 0.35 28.59
C LYS A 271 -23.79 -0.76 29.62
N ALA A 272 -24.90 -1.33 30.12
CA ALA A 272 -24.86 -2.42 31.10
C ALA A 272 -24.21 -3.70 30.55
N LYS A 273 -24.35 -3.97 29.24
CA LYS A 273 -23.76 -5.14 28.57
C LYS A 273 -22.32 -4.89 28.10
N LEU A 274 -22.02 -3.67 27.67
CA LEU A 274 -20.71 -3.29 27.13
C LEU A 274 -19.67 -2.99 28.21
N GLY A 275 -20.12 -2.56 29.39
CA GLY A 275 -19.26 -2.01 30.44
C GLY A 275 -18.83 -0.56 30.16
N SER A 276 -18.52 0.19 31.23
CA SER A 276 -18.27 1.63 31.17
C SER A 276 -17.08 2.03 30.28
N SER A 277 -16.01 1.22 30.27
CA SER A 277 -14.79 1.51 29.49
C SER A 277 -15.06 1.46 27.98
N LEU A 278 -15.62 0.35 27.50
CA LEU A 278 -15.94 0.18 26.08
C LEU A 278 -17.01 1.18 25.63
N TRP A 279 -18.04 1.40 26.45
CA TRP A 279 -19.06 2.42 26.18
C TRP A 279 -18.45 3.81 25.93
N PHE A 280 -17.49 4.24 26.75
CA PHE A 280 -16.86 5.55 26.61
C PHE A 280 -16.06 5.70 25.30
N VAL A 281 -15.48 4.60 24.81
CA VAL A 281 -14.77 4.54 23.52
C VAL A 281 -15.77 4.62 22.36
N LEU A 282 -16.86 3.87 22.43
CA LEU A 282 -17.86 3.79 21.36
C LEU A 282 -18.76 5.03 21.27
N CYS A 283 -18.94 5.75 22.37
CA CYS A 283 -19.82 6.91 22.40
C CYS A 283 -19.39 8.01 21.39
N PRO A 284 -20.33 8.52 20.57
CA PRO A 284 -20.03 9.53 19.57
C PRO A 284 -19.60 10.84 20.23
N LYS A 285 -18.36 11.25 20.01
CA LYS A 285 -17.82 12.53 20.53
C LYS A 285 -18.12 13.68 19.56
N SER A 286 -17.99 13.42 18.27
CA SER A 286 -18.24 14.37 17.18
C SER A 286 -19.57 14.11 16.44
N CYS A 287 -20.02 15.11 15.70
CA CYS A 287 -21.20 15.06 14.82
C CYS A 287 -20.83 15.46 13.38
N ASN A 288 -19.60 15.18 12.96
CA ASN A 288 -19.14 15.60 11.64
C ASN A 288 -19.74 14.69 10.55
N PRO A 289 -20.14 15.25 9.41
CA PRO A 289 -20.56 14.45 8.27
C PRO A 289 -19.40 13.60 7.74
N CYS A 290 -19.73 12.42 7.21
CA CYS A 290 -18.76 11.60 6.49
C CYS A 290 -18.27 12.34 5.24
N ARG A 291 -17.00 12.16 4.89
CA ARG A 291 -16.38 12.82 3.74
C ARG A 291 -16.42 11.89 2.54
N PHE A 292 -17.00 12.34 1.44
CA PHE A 292 -16.93 11.64 0.17
C PHE A 292 -15.71 12.12 -0.64
N TYR A 293 -14.95 11.19 -1.19
CA TYR A 293 -13.96 11.47 -2.23
C TYR A 293 -13.80 10.27 -3.17
N GLY A 294 -13.28 10.52 -4.36
CA GLY A 294 -13.04 9.52 -5.39
C GLY A 294 -11.55 9.26 -5.63
N LEU A 295 -11.18 8.00 -5.81
CA LEU A 295 -9.85 7.65 -6.31
C LEU A 295 -9.89 7.34 -7.83
N PRO A 296 -9.12 8.04 -8.67
CA PRO A 296 -9.12 7.81 -10.12
C PRO A 296 -8.64 6.39 -10.50
N LYS A 297 -9.48 5.64 -11.23
CA LYS A 297 -9.14 4.33 -11.80
C LYS A 297 -8.44 4.49 -13.15
N ILE A 298 -7.21 4.98 -13.13
CA ILE A 298 -6.38 5.25 -14.34
C ILE A 298 -6.09 4.02 -15.23
N HIS A 299 -6.46 2.82 -14.79
CA HIS A 299 -6.33 1.56 -15.53
C HIS A 299 -7.62 1.17 -16.28
N LYS A 300 -8.65 2.03 -16.27
CA LYS A 300 -9.92 1.85 -16.96
C LYS A 300 -10.16 3.00 -17.93
N ASN A 301 -10.91 2.74 -19.00
CA ASN A 301 -11.30 3.77 -19.97
C ASN A 301 -12.06 4.91 -19.29
N ASN A 302 -11.83 6.14 -19.74
CA ASN A 302 -12.39 7.39 -19.18
C ASN A 302 -12.05 7.68 -17.71
N THR A 303 -11.17 6.91 -17.08
CA THR A 303 -10.70 7.11 -15.70
C THR A 303 -11.86 7.38 -14.71
N PRO A 304 -12.78 6.43 -14.49
CA PRO A 304 -13.86 6.57 -13.52
C PRO A 304 -13.31 6.64 -12.10
N LEU A 305 -14.08 7.22 -11.18
CA LEU A 305 -13.70 7.30 -9.77
C LEU A 305 -14.08 6.00 -9.04
N ARG A 306 -13.26 5.58 -8.06
CA ARG A 306 -13.72 4.68 -7.00
C ARG A 306 -14.29 5.56 -5.88
N PRO A 307 -15.60 5.51 -5.58
CA PRO A 307 -16.15 6.25 -4.47
C PRO A 307 -15.57 5.72 -3.14
N VAL A 308 -15.22 6.64 -2.25
CA VAL A 308 -14.78 6.37 -0.89
C VAL A 308 -15.56 7.29 0.05
N VAL A 309 -16.23 6.70 1.02
CA VAL A 309 -16.88 7.42 2.12
C VAL A 309 -16.01 7.23 3.35
N ASP A 310 -15.37 8.30 3.77
CA ASP A 310 -14.56 8.35 4.97
C ASP A 310 -15.41 8.75 6.17
N TYR A 311 -15.58 7.77 7.07
CA TYR A 311 -16.34 7.90 8.30
C TYR A 311 -15.52 8.52 9.44
N THR A 312 -14.26 8.92 9.23
CA THR A 312 -13.42 9.50 10.28
C THR A 312 -14.11 10.69 10.93
N ASN A 313 -14.20 10.67 12.26
CA ASN A 313 -14.94 11.65 13.08
C ASN A 313 -16.46 11.69 12.88
N SER A 314 -17.07 10.69 12.24
CA SER A 314 -18.53 10.54 12.22
C SER A 314 -19.03 9.91 13.54
N PRO A 315 -20.32 10.07 13.89
CA PRO A 315 -20.90 9.47 15.10
C PRO A 315 -20.77 7.93 15.17
N THR A 316 -20.70 7.25 14.02
CA THR A 316 -20.65 5.79 13.94
C THR A 316 -19.25 5.25 13.65
N TYR A 317 -18.22 6.09 13.63
CA TYR A 317 -16.86 5.69 13.24
C TYR A 317 -16.33 4.50 14.06
N ASN A 318 -16.51 4.54 15.39
CA ASN A 318 -16.04 3.48 16.29
C ASN A 318 -16.96 2.25 16.32
N LEU A 319 -18.09 2.29 15.62
CA LEU A 319 -19.09 1.21 15.57
C LEU A 319 -18.93 0.32 14.33
N ALA A 320 -18.12 0.74 13.36
CA ALA A 320 -17.95 0.11 12.06
C ALA A 320 -16.97 -1.07 12.08
#